data_AF-A0A7G1GAE7-F1
#
_entry.id   AF-A0A7G1GAE7-F1
#
_cell.length_a   1.000
_cell.length_b   1.000
_cell.length_c   1.000
_cell.angle_alpha   90.00
_cell.angle_beta   90.00
_cell.angle_gamma   90.00
#
_symmetry.space_group_name_H-M   'P 1'
#
loop_
_entity.id
_entity.type
_entity.pdbx_description
1 polymer ?
#
loop_
_entity_poly.entity_id
_entity_poly.type
_entity_poly.pdbx_seq_one_letter_code
_entity_poly.pdbx_strand_id
1 'polypeptide(L)'
;MKKIHTKFLFFIFILISIYSFSFENFIEEWRYENRNINDNKIVASLMAKDTYIFFENVEQTQNMNIITFSKEGKKIKEVKLNDFLLINVEKKENGYVLFGKYNFEGKNYASIYLLNNELNIIKKNYYFIDGYTPIKMLYKENNIVVFCDKYDGKNSIFKEIIYDEMLNEKSTFENIEKGFIKINDVDTYNDTFYITGWKDNTDSKLDMYISVRTIENKVLWTKTFGGKSDDKGYKIKIYDNSIIIGGTNESYNEKNNKDIWILRLSNEGNIIWSKLYDSGFLDEINDIKIKDQKIYITGYSITTKNDEDSYILKLNLKGEKDYLDLSNFLGTDIGNSLIIDDKKLILSGFFVSSKNSEETTGIDSLIILLNRK
;
A
#
# COMPACT_ATOMS: atom_id res chain seq x y z
N MET A 1 81.90 -2.64 -5.79
CA MET A 1 81.92 -1.34 -6.50
C MET A 1 80.67 -1.30 -7.37
N LYS A 2 79.70 -0.38 -7.34
CA LYS A 2 79.50 0.93 -6.73
C LYS A 2 78.01 1.06 -6.35
N LYS A 3 77.77 1.96 -5.42
CA LYS A 3 76.51 2.35 -4.75
C LYS A 3 75.83 3.50 -5.54
N ILE A 4 74.61 3.89 -5.11
CA ILE A 4 73.96 5.24 -5.24
C ILE A 4 73.14 5.47 -6.55
N HIS A 5 71.91 5.99 -6.61
CA HIS A 5 70.89 6.41 -5.61
C HIS A 5 69.54 6.74 -6.33
N THR A 6 68.40 6.43 -5.66
CA THR A 6 67.09 7.16 -5.58
C THR A 6 66.36 7.72 -6.81
N LYS A 7 65.07 7.37 -6.94
CA LYS A 7 63.93 8.27 -6.60
C LYS A 7 62.57 7.53 -6.50
N PHE A 8 61.81 7.95 -5.51
CA PHE A 8 60.42 7.64 -5.12
C PHE A 8 59.39 7.92 -6.24
N LEU A 9 58.33 7.10 -6.36
CA LEU A 9 56.92 7.52 -6.13
C LEU A 9 55.93 6.34 -6.16
N PHE A 10 55.07 6.32 -5.14
CA PHE A 10 53.74 5.71 -4.97
C PHE A 10 53.01 5.14 -6.20
N PHE A 11 52.31 3.99 -6.05
CA PHE A 11 50.87 3.87 -6.39
C PHE A 11 50.23 2.62 -5.77
N ILE A 12 49.45 2.88 -4.70
CA ILE A 12 48.12 2.34 -4.35
C ILE A 12 47.92 0.82 -4.23
N PHE A 13 47.66 0.41 -2.98
CA PHE A 13 46.97 -0.83 -2.59
C PHE A 13 45.65 -1.00 -3.37
N ILE A 14 45.51 -2.09 -4.12
CA ILE A 14 44.20 -2.64 -4.47
C ILE A 14 43.66 -3.31 -3.20
N LEU A 15 42.97 -2.54 -2.37
CA LEU A 15 42.05 -3.07 -1.38
C LEU A 15 40.76 -3.39 -2.14
N ILE A 16 40.60 -4.65 -2.53
CA ILE A 16 39.27 -5.20 -2.82
C ILE A 16 38.54 -5.19 -1.47
N SER A 17 37.84 -4.10 -1.18
CA SER A 17 36.77 -4.13 -0.19
C SER A 17 35.69 -5.01 -0.79
N ILE A 18 35.73 -6.29 -0.46
CA ILE A 18 34.53 -7.13 -0.47
C ILE A 18 33.59 -6.39 0.50
N TYR A 19 32.64 -5.62 -0.05
CA TYR A 19 31.48 -5.22 0.72
C TYR A 19 30.79 -6.52 1.10
N SER A 20 31.07 -7.00 2.30
CA SER A 20 30.23 -7.97 2.97
C SER A 20 28.91 -7.26 3.24
N PHE A 21 28.03 -7.23 2.25
CA PHE A 21 26.62 -6.96 2.49
C PHE A 21 26.12 -8.14 3.34
N SER A 22 26.08 -7.95 4.66
CA SER A 22 25.29 -8.81 5.52
C SER A 22 23.83 -8.56 5.16
N PHE A 23 23.22 -9.46 4.39
CA PHE A 23 21.78 -9.45 4.23
C PHE A 23 21.15 -9.63 5.61
N GLU A 24 20.24 -8.73 5.98
CA GLU A 24 19.34 -8.98 7.12
C GLU A 24 18.54 -10.23 6.78
N ASN A 25 18.66 -11.28 7.59
CA ASN A 25 17.84 -12.48 7.44
C ASN A 25 16.64 -12.36 8.38
N PHE A 26 15.45 -12.51 7.83
CA PHE A 26 14.25 -12.65 8.64
C PHE A 26 13.97 -14.11 8.94
N ILE A 27 13.43 -14.37 10.13
CA ILE A 27 12.94 -15.69 10.52
C ILE A 27 11.49 -15.58 10.92
N GLU A 28 10.66 -16.46 10.37
CA GLU A 28 9.28 -16.62 10.78
C GLU A 28 9.22 -17.00 12.27
N GLU A 29 8.56 -16.15 13.06
CA GLU A 29 8.32 -16.38 14.48
C GLU A 29 7.00 -17.12 14.70
N TRP A 30 5.94 -16.72 14.00
CA TRP A 30 4.67 -17.43 13.96
C TRP A 30 3.82 -17.02 12.75
N ARG A 31 2.85 -17.89 12.45
CA ARG A 31 1.87 -17.76 11.37
C ARG A 31 0.45 -17.97 11.90
N TYR A 32 -0.49 -17.14 11.45
CA TYR A 32 -1.93 -17.33 11.69
C TYR A 32 -2.66 -17.50 10.37
N GLU A 33 -3.53 -18.50 10.33
CA GLU A 33 -4.41 -18.81 9.21
C GLU A 33 -5.84 -18.96 9.71
N ASN A 34 -6.77 -18.21 9.11
CA ASN A 34 -8.20 -18.33 9.39
C ASN A 34 -8.88 -19.12 8.27
N ARG A 35 -8.87 -20.45 8.36
CA ARG A 35 -9.34 -21.40 7.32
C ARG A 35 -10.86 -21.51 7.15
N ASN A 36 -11.58 -20.41 7.35
CA ASN A 36 -13.03 -20.36 7.23
C ASN A 36 -13.39 -19.86 5.82
N ILE A 37 -14.12 -20.67 5.05
CA ILE A 37 -14.52 -20.45 3.64
C ILE A 37 -15.57 -19.32 3.53
N ASN A 38 -15.23 -18.10 3.95
CA ASN A 38 -16.12 -16.93 3.93
C ASN A 38 -15.54 -15.73 3.15
N ASP A 39 -14.50 -15.96 2.36
CA ASP A 39 -13.72 -14.94 1.66
C ASP A 39 -13.13 -13.88 2.60
N ASN A 40 -12.36 -14.36 3.58
CA ASN A 40 -11.77 -13.54 4.64
C ASN A 40 -10.44 -12.94 4.17
N LYS A 41 -10.40 -11.62 3.98
CA LYS A 41 -9.19 -10.91 3.53
C LYS A 41 -8.74 -9.90 4.56
N ILE A 42 -7.53 -10.03 5.11
CA ILE A 42 -6.92 -8.92 5.85
C ILE A 42 -6.55 -7.83 4.84
N VAL A 43 -7.19 -6.67 4.97
CA VAL A 43 -7.02 -5.53 4.05
C VAL A 43 -6.19 -4.40 4.65
N ALA A 44 -6.03 -4.39 5.97
CA ALA A 44 -5.19 -3.43 6.66
C ALA A 44 -4.66 -4.01 7.98
N SER A 45 -3.52 -3.50 8.41
CA SER A 45 -2.97 -3.79 9.73
C SER A 45 -2.25 -2.58 10.33
N LEU A 46 -2.28 -2.47 11.66
CA LEU A 46 -1.62 -1.40 12.39
C LEU A 46 -1.10 -1.88 13.75
N MET A 47 -0.20 -1.07 14.31
CA MET A 47 0.37 -1.28 15.63
C MET A 47 -0.27 -0.35 16.66
N ALA A 48 -0.79 -0.93 17.75
CA ALA A 48 -1.08 -0.21 18.98
C ALA A 48 0.07 -0.43 19.98
N LYS A 49 0.02 0.23 21.16
CA LYS A 49 1.14 0.32 22.11
C LYS A 49 1.85 -1.04 22.30
N ASP A 50 1.09 -2.06 22.69
CA ASP A 50 1.61 -3.40 23.00
C ASP A 50 0.90 -4.51 22.21
N THR A 51 0.23 -4.15 21.11
CA THR A 51 -0.57 -5.10 20.32
C THR A 51 -0.50 -4.82 18.83
N TYR A 52 -0.82 -5.84 18.05
CA TYR A 52 -1.05 -5.76 16.62
C TYR A 52 -2.55 -5.91 16.33
N ILE A 53 -3.06 -5.06 15.46
CA ILE A 53 -4.48 -5.03 15.09
C ILE A 53 -4.58 -5.28 13.59
N PHE A 54 -5.40 -6.25 13.23
CA PHE A 54 -5.65 -6.68 11.85
C PHE A 54 -7.13 -6.47 11.52
N PHE A 55 -7.40 -5.99 10.32
CA PHE A 55 -8.75 -5.73 9.84
C PHE A 55 -9.06 -6.66 8.68
N GLU A 56 -9.96 -7.60 8.93
CA GLU A 56 -10.34 -8.67 8.02
C GLU A 56 -11.72 -8.38 7.45
N ASN A 57 -11.81 -8.17 6.14
CA ASN A 57 -13.08 -8.08 5.43
C ASN A 57 -13.61 -9.48 5.14
N VAL A 58 -14.90 -9.67 5.37
CA VAL A 58 -15.66 -10.87 5.01
C VAL A 58 -16.64 -10.48 3.90
N GLU A 59 -16.17 -10.55 2.65
CA GLU A 59 -16.86 -9.95 1.50
C GLU A 59 -18.26 -10.50 1.28
N GLN A 60 -18.43 -11.83 1.38
CA GLN A 60 -19.71 -12.51 1.17
C GLN A 60 -20.83 -11.98 2.08
N THR A 61 -20.47 -11.55 3.30
CA THR A 61 -21.42 -11.09 4.31
C THR A 61 -21.35 -9.59 4.55
N GLN A 62 -20.53 -8.85 3.79
CA GLN A 62 -20.25 -7.43 3.99
C GLN A 62 -19.91 -7.08 5.45
N ASN A 63 -19.12 -7.93 6.12
CA ASN A 63 -18.72 -7.72 7.50
C ASN A 63 -17.22 -7.43 7.58
N MET A 64 -16.79 -6.89 8.72
CA MET A 64 -15.38 -6.72 9.04
C MET A 64 -15.06 -7.19 10.45
N ASN A 65 -14.03 -8.01 10.59
CA ASN A 65 -13.50 -8.48 11.86
C ASN A 65 -12.23 -7.68 12.21
N ILE A 66 -12.19 -7.10 13.41
CA ILE A 66 -11.00 -6.50 13.99
C ILE A 66 -10.38 -7.51 14.94
N ILE A 67 -9.21 -8.03 14.60
CA ILE A 67 -8.53 -9.06 15.37
C ILE A 67 -7.30 -8.46 16.02
N THR A 68 -7.20 -8.56 17.34
CA THR A 68 -6.06 -8.04 18.11
C THR A 68 -5.19 -9.19 18.60
N PHE A 69 -3.88 -9.09 18.38
CA PHE A 69 -2.87 -10.02 18.87
C PHE A 69 -1.88 -9.31 19.79
N SER A 70 -1.35 -10.05 20.78
CA SER A 70 -0.18 -9.61 21.54
C SER A 70 1.08 -9.62 20.67
N LYS A 71 2.17 -9.01 21.15
CA LYS A 71 3.47 -9.00 20.46
C LYS A 71 4.09 -10.40 20.29
N GLU A 72 3.61 -11.36 21.07
CA GLU A 72 3.98 -12.78 21.07
C GLU A 72 3.02 -13.65 20.23
N GLY A 73 2.03 -13.06 19.54
CA GLY A 73 1.12 -13.81 18.67
C GLY A 73 -0.06 -14.46 19.36
N LYS A 74 -0.38 -14.08 20.61
CA LYS A 74 -1.60 -14.55 21.27
C LYS A 74 -2.79 -13.67 20.86
N LYS A 75 -3.85 -14.26 20.31
CA LYS A 75 -5.12 -13.56 20.06
C LYS A 75 -5.70 -13.05 21.38
N ILE A 76 -5.96 -11.75 21.47
CA ILE A 76 -6.46 -11.03 22.66
C ILE A 76 -7.96 -10.78 22.55
N LYS A 77 -8.39 -10.23 21.42
CA LYS A 77 -9.76 -9.72 21.21
C LYS A 77 -10.14 -9.85 19.75
N GLU A 78 -11.44 -10.05 19.52
CA GLU A 78 -12.06 -9.95 18.20
C GLU A 78 -13.32 -9.09 18.31
N VAL A 79 -13.48 -8.14 17.38
CA VAL A 79 -14.67 -7.28 17.28
C VAL A 79 -15.23 -7.41 15.88
N LYS A 80 -16.52 -7.71 15.76
CA LYS A 80 -17.20 -7.79 14.47
C LYS A 80 -18.01 -6.52 14.21
N LEU A 81 -17.81 -5.92 13.05
CA LEU A 81 -18.64 -4.85 12.51
C LEU A 81 -19.46 -5.41 11.36
N ASN A 82 -20.79 -5.29 11.46
CA ASN A 82 -21.68 -5.67 10.37
C ASN A 82 -21.85 -4.51 9.39
N ASP A 83 -22.24 -4.81 8.15
CA ASP A 83 -22.59 -3.81 7.14
C ASP A 83 -21.44 -2.83 6.85
N PHE A 84 -20.22 -3.37 6.74
CA PHE A 84 -19.00 -2.59 6.59
C PHE A 84 -17.88 -3.43 5.98
N LEU A 85 -17.33 -2.94 4.87
CA LEU A 85 -16.08 -3.41 4.29
C LEU A 85 -15.04 -2.30 4.37
N LEU A 86 -13.94 -2.54 5.07
CA LEU A 86 -12.87 -1.56 5.26
C LEU A 86 -12.18 -1.25 3.93
N ILE A 87 -11.84 0.03 3.75
CA ILE A 87 -10.98 0.55 2.68
C ILE A 87 -9.65 1.01 3.29
N ASN A 88 -9.70 1.85 4.31
CA ASN A 88 -8.51 2.24 5.06
C ASN A 88 -8.84 2.63 6.51
N VAL A 89 -7.80 2.65 7.34
CA VAL A 89 -7.89 3.00 8.76
C VAL A 89 -6.81 4.02 9.11
N GLU A 90 -7.19 5.02 9.90
CA GLU A 90 -6.29 6.00 10.51
C GLU A 90 -6.28 5.82 12.03
N LYS A 91 -5.09 5.78 12.63
CA LYS A 91 -4.91 5.72 14.08
C LYS A 91 -4.86 7.15 14.64
N LYS A 92 -5.63 7.38 15.70
CA LYS A 92 -5.63 8.62 16.48
C LYS A 92 -5.04 8.38 17.86
N GLU A 93 -4.79 9.46 18.58
CA GLU A 93 -4.40 9.40 20.00
C GLU A 93 -5.46 8.65 20.84
N ASN A 94 -6.74 8.94 20.59
CA ASN A 94 -7.87 8.43 21.39
C ASN A 94 -8.65 7.29 20.72
N GLY A 95 -8.11 6.68 19.67
CA GLY A 95 -8.74 5.53 19.02
C GLY A 95 -8.46 5.45 17.54
N TYR A 96 -9.49 5.11 16.75
CA TYR A 96 -9.34 4.77 15.34
C TYR A 96 -10.48 5.36 14.51
N VAL A 97 -10.17 5.76 13.28
CA VAL A 97 -11.16 6.09 12.26
C VAL A 97 -11.06 5.07 11.14
N LEU A 98 -12.12 4.32 10.97
CA LEU A 98 -12.25 3.33 9.93
C LEU A 98 -13.09 3.93 8.82
N PHE A 99 -12.56 3.89 7.59
CA PHE A 99 -13.28 4.28 6.39
C PHE A 99 -13.50 3.05 5.54
N GLY A 100 -14.73 2.90 5.06
CA GLY A 100 -15.12 1.73 4.31
C GLY A 100 -16.28 2.01 3.37
N LYS A 101 -16.75 0.94 2.76
CA LYS A 101 -17.92 0.91 1.90
C LYS A 101 -18.98 -0.01 2.45
N TYR A 102 -20.21 0.26 2.06
CA TYR A 102 -21.35 -0.60 2.34
C TYR A 102 -22.31 -0.57 1.15
N ASN A 103 -22.80 -1.74 0.74
CA ASN A 103 -23.86 -1.84 -0.27
C ASN A 103 -25.16 -2.28 0.41
N PHE A 104 -26.21 -1.48 0.20
CA PHE A 104 -27.55 -1.79 0.67
C PHE A 104 -28.56 -1.53 -0.44
N GLU A 105 -29.35 -2.54 -0.79
CA GLU A 105 -30.37 -2.49 -1.85
C GLU A 105 -29.81 -1.96 -3.19
N GLY A 106 -28.58 -2.36 -3.54
CA GLY A 106 -27.92 -1.94 -4.79
C GLY A 106 -27.33 -0.53 -4.77
N LYS A 107 -27.42 0.20 -3.64
CA LYS A 107 -26.81 1.51 -3.45
C LYS A 107 -25.50 1.39 -2.68
N ASN A 108 -24.48 2.09 -3.17
CA ASN A 108 -23.18 2.19 -2.49
C ASN A 108 -23.16 3.37 -1.53
N TYR A 109 -22.58 3.14 -0.35
CA TYR A 109 -22.35 4.12 0.69
C TYR A 109 -20.88 4.15 1.06
N ALA A 110 -20.37 5.34 1.35
CA ALA A 110 -19.15 5.51 2.13
C ALA A 110 -19.51 5.47 3.61
N SER A 111 -18.73 4.76 4.40
CA SER A 111 -19.02 4.52 5.81
C SER A 111 -17.84 4.97 6.65
N ILE A 112 -18.11 5.72 7.71
CA ILE A 112 -17.08 6.17 8.66
C ILE A 112 -17.45 5.67 10.05
N TYR A 113 -16.52 4.93 10.66
CA TYR A 113 -16.63 4.42 12.03
C TYR A 113 -15.57 5.08 12.90
N LEU A 114 -15.98 5.64 14.03
CA LEU A 114 -15.11 6.14 15.09
C LEU A 114 -15.08 5.11 16.21
N LEU A 115 -13.90 4.62 16.55
CA LEU A 115 -13.69 3.66 17.63
C LEU A 115 -12.79 4.28 18.69
N ASN A 116 -13.00 3.94 19.96
CA ASN A 116 -12.07 4.28 21.03
C ASN A 116 -10.84 3.33 21.02
N ASN A 117 -9.87 3.57 21.89
CA ASN A 117 -8.68 2.71 22.04
C ASN A 117 -8.99 1.26 22.43
N GLU A 118 -10.17 1.01 23.00
CA GLU A 118 -10.66 -0.33 23.35
C GLU A 118 -11.41 -1.01 22.19
N LEU A 119 -11.47 -0.38 21.01
CA LEU A 119 -12.22 -0.84 19.83
C LEU A 119 -13.75 -0.83 20.00
N ASN A 120 -14.27 -0.06 20.94
CA ASN A 120 -15.71 0.16 21.07
C ASN A 120 -16.13 1.25 20.08
N ILE A 121 -17.26 1.05 19.41
CA ILE A 121 -17.82 2.03 18.47
C ILE A 121 -18.31 3.23 19.26
N ILE A 122 -17.72 4.40 19.01
CA ILE A 122 -18.17 5.70 19.51
C ILE A 122 -19.27 6.24 18.61
N LYS A 123 -19.06 6.16 17.28
CA LYS A 123 -19.97 6.69 16.28
C LYS A 123 -19.82 5.93 14.96
N LYS A 124 -20.90 5.85 14.19
CA LYS A 124 -20.87 5.42 12.79
C LYS A 124 -21.84 6.24 11.96
N ASN A 125 -21.40 6.66 10.77
CA ASN A 125 -22.23 7.33 9.78
C ASN A 125 -22.08 6.65 8.42
N TYR A 126 -23.16 6.67 7.64
CA TYR A 126 -23.21 6.21 6.26
C TYR A 126 -23.57 7.38 5.37
N TYR A 127 -22.80 7.57 4.30
CA TYR A 127 -22.96 8.64 3.34
C TYR A 127 -23.30 8.03 2.00
N PHE A 128 -24.46 8.37 1.47
CA PHE A 128 -24.79 7.99 0.11
C PHE A 128 -23.86 8.72 -0.86
N ILE A 129 -23.22 7.97 -1.74
CA ILE A 129 -22.15 8.48 -2.60
C ILE A 129 -22.54 8.48 -4.09
N ASP A 130 -23.82 8.45 -4.45
CA ASP A 130 -24.36 8.71 -5.80
C ASP A 130 -23.51 8.24 -7.01
N GLY A 131 -23.16 6.96 -7.02
CA GLY A 131 -22.37 6.35 -8.09
C GLY A 131 -20.88 6.71 -8.09
N TYR A 132 -20.40 7.45 -7.10
CA TYR A 132 -18.98 7.55 -6.80
C TYR A 132 -18.49 6.27 -6.12
N THR A 133 -17.21 5.96 -6.34
CA THR A 133 -16.47 4.89 -5.67
C THR A 133 -15.59 5.51 -4.58
N PRO A 134 -15.68 5.04 -3.32
CA PRO A 134 -14.79 5.48 -2.27
C PRO A 134 -13.35 5.06 -2.55
N ILE A 135 -12.39 5.96 -2.34
CA ILE A 135 -10.97 5.71 -2.58
C ILE A 135 -10.24 5.61 -1.26
N LYS A 136 -10.26 6.70 -0.48
CA LYS A 136 -9.45 6.83 0.73
C LYS A 136 -10.00 7.90 1.65
N MET A 137 -9.73 7.75 2.93
CA MET A 137 -9.90 8.78 3.94
C MET A 137 -8.56 9.20 4.53
N LEU A 138 -8.40 10.48 4.80
CA LEU A 138 -7.27 11.05 5.51
C LEU A 138 -7.78 11.81 6.73
N TYR A 139 -7.13 11.63 7.88
CA TYR A 139 -7.39 12.44 9.06
C TYR A 139 -6.35 13.55 9.16
N LYS A 140 -6.82 14.79 9.29
CA LYS A 140 -5.95 15.96 9.33
C LYS A 140 -6.49 16.97 10.30
N GLU A 141 -5.68 17.30 11.31
CA GLU A 141 -6.08 18.12 12.45
C GLU A 141 -7.38 17.59 13.06
N ASN A 142 -8.49 18.32 12.97
CA ASN A 142 -9.81 17.93 13.49
C ASN A 142 -10.81 17.62 12.37
N ASN A 143 -10.31 17.32 11.17
CA ASN A 143 -11.15 17.03 10.01
C ASN A 143 -10.87 15.64 9.45
N ILE A 144 -11.92 15.04 8.90
CA ILE A 144 -11.87 13.79 8.16
C ILE A 144 -12.12 14.13 6.70
N VAL A 145 -11.15 13.88 5.83
CA VAL A 145 -11.24 14.14 4.40
C VAL A 145 -11.49 12.81 3.69
N VAL A 146 -12.57 12.74 2.93
CA VAL A 146 -12.96 11.56 2.15
C VAL A 146 -12.80 11.84 0.66
N PHE A 147 -12.10 10.94 -0.03
CA PHE A 147 -11.88 10.97 -1.47
C PHE A 147 -12.72 9.90 -2.15
N CYS A 148 -13.44 10.30 -3.20
CA CYS A 148 -14.20 9.40 -4.06
C CYS A 148 -14.01 9.77 -5.55
N ASP A 149 -14.10 8.80 -6.46
CA ASP A 149 -14.07 9.04 -7.90
C ASP A 149 -15.32 8.51 -8.63
N LYS A 150 -15.58 9.08 -9.80
CA LYS A 150 -16.62 8.63 -10.73
C LYS A 150 -16.14 8.86 -12.15
N TYR A 151 -16.55 8.00 -13.08
CA TYR A 151 -16.34 8.21 -14.50
C TYR A 151 -17.70 8.35 -15.19
N ASP A 152 -17.90 9.45 -15.92
CA ASP A 152 -19.17 9.76 -16.59
C ASP A 152 -19.26 9.22 -18.04
N GLY A 153 -18.24 8.46 -18.48
CA GLY A 153 -18.08 8.01 -19.87
C GLY A 153 -17.17 8.91 -20.71
N LYS A 154 -16.80 10.09 -20.21
CA LYS A 154 -15.93 11.07 -20.90
C LYS A 154 -14.89 11.72 -19.98
N ASN A 155 -15.24 11.97 -18.72
CA ASN A 155 -14.43 12.66 -17.74
C ASN A 155 -14.41 11.85 -16.44
N SER A 156 -13.27 11.90 -15.76
CA SER A 156 -13.18 11.51 -14.36
C SER A 156 -13.55 12.68 -13.45
N ILE A 157 -14.41 12.40 -12.48
CA ILE A 157 -14.89 13.36 -11.49
C ILE A 157 -14.37 12.90 -10.13
N PHE A 158 -13.57 13.75 -9.50
CA PHE A 158 -13.00 13.52 -8.18
C PHE A 158 -13.71 14.38 -7.16
N LYS A 159 -14.26 13.73 -6.14
CA LYS A 159 -14.99 14.37 -5.07
C LYS A 159 -14.21 14.26 -3.77
N GLU A 160 -14.05 15.40 -3.13
CA GLU A 160 -13.50 15.52 -1.79
C GLU A 160 -14.61 16.01 -0.86
N ILE A 161 -14.77 15.34 0.28
CA ILE A 161 -15.73 15.74 1.31
C ILE A 161 -14.98 15.88 2.63
N ILE A 162 -15.10 17.05 3.24
CA ILE A 162 -14.48 17.36 4.53
C ILE A 162 -15.56 17.30 5.60
N TYR A 163 -15.34 16.44 6.59
CA TYR A 163 -16.16 16.34 7.79
C TYR A 163 -15.40 16.87 9.00
N ASP A 164 -16.12 17.39 9.99
CA ASP A 164 -15.57 17.58 11.33
C ASP A 164 -15.46 16.24 12.10
N GLU A 165 -14.88 16.27 13.29
CA GLU A 165 -14.77 15.06 14.14
C GLU A 165 -16.11 14.47 14.56
N MET A 166 -17.16 15.30 14.57
CA MET A 166 -18.52 14.91 14.82
C MET A 166 -19.23 14.46 13.54
N LEU A 167 -18.50 14.25 12.44
CA LEU A 167 -19.00 13.74 11.18
C LEU A 167 -20.05 14.64 10.50
N ASN A 168 -20.05 15.94 10.82
CA ASN A 168 -20.83 16.95 10.10
C ASN A 168 -20.04 17.43 8.90
N GLU A 169 -20.70 17.50 7.74
CA GLU A 169 -20.08 18.00 6.51
C GLU A 169 -19.75 19.49 6.65
N LYS A 170 -18.50 19.85 6.37
CA LYS A 170 -17.99 21.23 6.38
C LYS A 170 -17.90 21.82 4.99
N SER A 171 -17.39 21.03 4.04
CA SER A 171 -17.21 21.46 2.66
C SER A 171 -17.10 20.26 1.74
N THR A 172 -17.45 20.51 0.48
CA THR A 172 -17.35 19.53 -0.60
C THR A 172 -16.72 20.20 -1.82
N PHE A 173 -15.78 19.50 -2.45
CA PHE A 173 -15.14 19.95 -3.69
C PHE A 173 -15.29 18.87 -4.77
N GLU A 174 -15.57 19.29 -6.00
CA GLU A 174 -15.58 18.39 -7.16
C GLU A 174 -14.60 18.94 -8.21
N ASN A 175 -13.78 18.05 -8.75
CA ASN A 175 -12.85 18.37 -9.83
C ASN A 175 -13.08 17.42 -11.00
N ILE A 176 -13.17 17.98 -12.19
CA ILE A 176 -13.47 17.25 -13.42
C ILE A 176 -12.23 17.27 -14.29
N GLU A 177 -11.68 16.09 -14.55
CA GLU A 177 -10.55 15.88 -15.44
C GLU A 177 -11.01 15.19 -16.72
N LYS A 178 -10.52 15.66 -17.87
CA LYS A 178 -10.87 15.07 -19.16
C LYS A 178 -10.20 13.71 -19.34
N GLY A 179 -10.95 12.78 -19.92
CA GLY A 179 -10.51 11.40 -20.14
C GLY A 179 -10.68 10.54 -18.91
N PHE A 180 -10.29 9.28 -19.05
CA PHE A 180 -10.42 8.30 -17.98
C PHE A 180 -9.18 8.31 -17.10
N ILE A 181 -9.36 8.65 -15.84
CA ILE A 181 -8.35 8.61 -14.79
C ILE A 181 -8.93 7.82 -13.61
N LYS A 182 -8.20 6.83 -13.13
CA LYS A 182 -8.51 6.10 -11.91
C LYS A 182 -7.55 6.51 -10.82
N ILE A 183 -8.07 6.88 -9.64
CA ILE A 183 -7.23 7.13 -8.47
C ILE A 183 -7.15 5.84 -7.65
N ASN A 184 -5.95 5.51 -7.20
CA ASN A 184 -5.70 4.33 -6.35
C ASN A 184 -5.31 4.71 -4.92
N ASP A 185 -4.59 5.82 -4.72
CA ASP A 185 -4.15 6.23 -3.40
C ASP A 185 -3.94 7.75 -3.31
N VAL A 186 -4.04 8.26 -2.09
CA VAL A 186 -3.86 9.68 -1.76
C VAL A 186 -3.05 9.79 -0.48
N ASP A 187 -2.02 10.61 -0.46
CA ASP A 187 -1.31 10.97 0.76
C ASP A 187 -1.39 12.47 1.00
N THR A 188 -1.13 12.91 2.24
CA THR A 188 -1.17 14.35 2.57
C THR A 188 0.03 14.78 3.40
N TYR A 189 0.49 15.99 3.11
CA TYR A 189 1.53 16.68 3.86
C TYR A 189 1.41 18.18 3.64
N ASN A 190 1.52 18.99 4.70
CA ASN A 190 1.46 20.46 4.65
C ASN A 190 0.38 21.02 3.72
N ASP A 191 -0.89 20.78 4.04
CA ASP A 191 -2.06 21.26 3.28
C ASP A 191 -2.11 20.87 1.81
N THR A 192 -1.33 19.86 1.43
CA THR A 192 -1.22 19.37 0.06
C THR A 192 -1.65 17.92 0.01
N PHE A 193 -2.44 17.58 -1.00
CA PHE A 193 -2.76 16.22 -1.40
C PHE A 193 -1.86 15.78 -2.53
N TYR A 194 -1.41 14.54 -2.41
CA TYR A 194 -0.58 13.85 -3.39
C TYR A 194 -1.35 12.62 -3.81
N ILE A 195 -1.82 12.63 -5.05
CA ILE A 195 -2.73 11.64 -5.58
C ILE A 195 -1.95 10.80 -6.59
N THR A 196 -2.08 9.48 -6.51
CA THR A 196 -1.58 8.57 -7.53
C THR A 196 -2.68 7.68 -8.10
N GLY A 197 -2.47 7.24 -9.32
CA GLY A 197 -3.35 6.33 -10.02
C GLY A 197 -2.83 6.07 -11.42
N TRP A 198 -3.76 6.00 -12.37
CA TRP A 198 -3.42 5.88 -13.78
C TRP A 198 -4.41 6.64 -14.67
N LYS A 199 -3.94 7.05 -15.84
CA LYS A 199 -4.70 7.79 -16.83
C LYS A 199 -4.63 7.09 -18.19
N ASP A 200 -5.78 6.98 -18.84
CA ASP A 200 -5.86 6.56 -20.24
C ASP A 200 -5.40 7.71 -21.15
N ASN A 201 -4.34 7.46 -21.91
CA ASN A 201 -3.81 8.36 -22.92
C ASN A 201 -4.39 8.07 -24.32
N THR A 202 -4.09 8.91 -25.31
CA THR A 202 -4.73 8.91 -26.64
C THR A 202 -4.57 7.62 -27.47
N ASP A 203 -3.84 6.62 -26.98
CA ASP A 203 -3.58 5.33 -27.65
C ASP A 203 -4.09 4.11 -26.86
N SER A 204 -5.05 4.29 -25.93
CA SER A 204 -5.54 3.22 -25.04
C SER A 204 -4.45 2.60 -24.15
N LYS A 205 -3.50 3.43 -23.73
CA LYS A 205 -2.39 3.04 -22.86
C LYS A 205 -2.51 3.77 -21.55
N LEU A 206 -2.34 3.03 -20.47
CA LEU A 206 -2.42 3.60 -19.14
C LEU A 206 -1.04 4.12 -18.74
N ASP A 207 -0.95 5.39 -18.37
CA ASP A 207 0.24 5.94 -17.73
C ASP A 207 -0.02 6.16 -16.24
N MET A 208 1.03 6.02 -15.42
CA MET A 208 0.97 6.39 -14.01
C MET A 208 0.62 7.87 -13.91
N TYR A 209 -0.46 8.18 -13.22
CA TYR A 209 -0.96 9.54 -13.02
C TYR A 209 -0.58 10.03 -11.64
N ILE A 210 0.06 11.20 -11.56
CA ILE A 210 0.26 11.91 -10.30
C ILE A 210 -0.34 13.30 -10.40
N SER A 211 -1.13 13.67 -9.40
CA SER A 211 -1.65 15.02 -9.24
C SER A 211 -1.37 15.52 -7.84
N VAL A 212 -0.80 16.72 -7.75
CA VAL A 212 -0.53 17.40 -6.50
C VAL A 212 -1.41 18.62 -6.41
N ARG A 213 -2.14 18.75 -5.30
CA ARG A 213 -3.22 19.72 -5.14
C ARG A 213 -3.22 20.32 -3.74
N THR A 214 -3.70 21.54 -3.59
CA THR A 214 -3.99 22.08 -2.25
C THR A 214 -5.24 21.45 -1.67
N ILE A 215 -5.44 21.62 -0.35
CA ILE A 215 -6.67 21.24 0.37
C ILE A 215 -7.93 21.93 -0.18
N GLU A 216 -7.81 23.09 -0.81
CA GLU A 216 -8.89 23.77 -1.53
C GLU A 216 -9.06 23.26 -2.97
N ASN A 217 -8.51 22.07 -3.27
CA ASN A 217 -8.56 21.40 -4.56
C ASN A 217 -7.96 22.22 -5.72
N LYS A 218 -7.03 23.14 -5.43
CA LYS A 218 -6.25 23.83 -6.46
C LYS A 218 -5.14 22.91 -6.96
N VAL A 219 -5.15 22.59 -8.24
CA VAL A 219 -4.08 21.80 -8.87
C VAL A 219 -2.78 22.61 -8.87
N LEU A 220 -1.74 22.07 -8.22
CA LEU A 220 -0.39 22.62 -8.24
C LEU A 220 0.35 22.11 -9.48
N TRP A 221 0.30 20.81 -9.72
CA TRP A 221 0.76 20.20 -10.97
C TRP A 221 0.16 18.81 -11.15
N THR A 222 0.18 18.36 -12.40
CA THR A 222 -0.20 16.99 -12.78
C THR A 222 0.83 16.48 -13.79
N LYS A 223 1.29 15.25 -13.62
CA LYS A 223 2.21 14.58 -14.54
C LYS A 223 1.77 13.14 -14.78
N THR A 224 2.07 12.64 -15.97
CA THR A 224 1.98 11.21 -16.27
C THR A 224 3.39 10.66 -16.49
N PHE A 225 3.59 9.41 -16.10
CA PHE A 225 4.83 8.70 -16.32
C PHE A 225 4.49 7.31 -16.86
N GLY A 226 5.08 6.96 -18.00
CA GLY A 226 4.81 5.70 -18.67
C GLY A 226 5.50 5.65 -20.02
N GLY A 227 5.15 4.63 -20.81
CA GLY A 227 5.80 4.37 -22.09
C GLY A 227 4.89 3.70 -23.11
N LYS A 228 5.33 2.53 -23.60
CA LYS A 228 4.69 1.85 -24.73
C LYS A 228 3.54 0.92 -24.33
N SER A 229 3.38 0.62 -23.06
CA SER A 229 2.43 -0.33 -22.47
C SER A 229 1.79 0.28 -21.22
N ASP A 230 1.05 -0.52 -20.45
CA ASP A 230 0.37 -0.06 -19.24
C ASP A 230 1.33 0.17 -18.07
N ASP A 231 1.22 1.35 -17.45
CA ASP A 231 1.97 1.77 -16.29
C ASP A 231 1.00 2.38 -15.27
N LYS A 232 1.02 1.89 -14.03
CA LYS A 232 -0.02 2.19 -13.04
C LYS A 232 0.60 2.55 -11.71
N GLY A 233 0.16 3.66 -11.10
CA GLY A 233 0.51 3.98 -9.71
C GLY A 233 -0.53 3.43 -8.74
N TYR A 234 -0.09 2.73 -7.70
CA TYR A 234 -0.96 2.09 -6.71
C TYR A 234 -0.86 2.69 -5.32
N LYS A 235 0.35 3.09 -4.90
CA LYS A 235 0.60 3.66 -3.57
C LYS A 235 1.44 4.90 -3.64
N ILE A 236 1.16 5.87 -2.79
CA ILE A 236 1.91 7.12 -2.70
C ILE A 236 2.26 7.42 -1.25
N LYS A 237 3.51 7.86 -1.04
CA LYS A 237 4.02 8.29 0.26
C LYS A 237 4.86 9.55 0.15
N ILE A 238 4.66 10.46 1.11
CA ILE A 238 5.50 11.64 1.27
C ILE A 238 6.54 11.39 2.35
N TYR A 239 7.80 11.62 2.00
CA TYR A 239 8.91 11.49 2.92
C TYR A 239 10.00 12.50 2.60
N ASP A 240 10.40 13.28 3.59
CA ASP A 240 11.49 14.26 3.47
C ASP A 240 11.31 15.19 2.25
N ASN A 241 10.12 15.78 2.13
CA ASN A 241 9.68 16.64 1.02
C ASN A 241 9.80 16.00 -0.39
N SER A 242 9.93 14.68 -0.47
CA SER A 242 9.93 13.92 -1.73
C SER A 242 8.70 13.03 -1.81
N ILE A 243 8.32 12.69 -3.04
CA ILE A 243 7.17 11.84 -3.33
C ILE A 243 7.70 10.47 -3.74
N ILE A 244 7.24 9.41 -3.09
CA ILE A 244 7.57 8.03 -3.43
C ILE A 244 6.28 7.37 -3.90
N ILE A 245 6.31 6.84 -5.12
CA ILE A 245 5.18 6.14 -5.73
C ILE A 245 5.60 4.69 -5.97
N GLY A 246 4.71 3.77 -5.57
CA GLY A 246 4.76 2.37 -5.96
C GLY A 246 3.72 2.10 -7.01
N GLY A 247 4.14 1.45 -8.08
CA GLY A 247 3.30 1.08 -9.20
C GLY A 247 3.75 -0.20 -9.88
N THR A 248 3.14 -0.47 -11.02
CA THR A 248 3.63 -1.45 -11.99
C THR A 248 4.06 -0.74 -13.27
N ASN A 249 5.02 -1.33 -13.95
CA ASN A 249 5.45 -0.90 -15.27
C ASN A 249 5.47 -2.09 -16.24
N GLU A 250 4.75 -1.97 -17.35
CA GLU A 250 4.80 -2.94 -18.46
C GLU A 250 5.59 -2.39 -19.66
N SER A 251 5.98 -1.11 -19.60
CA SER A 251 6.57 -0.38 -20.73
C SER A 251 8.06 -0.57 -20.95
N TYR A 252 8.82 -0.95 -19.91
CA TYR A 252 10.28 -0.94 -19.94
C TYR A 252 10.94 -2.32 -19.93
N ASN A 253 10.18 -3.40 -19.92
CA ASN A 253 10.73 -4.74 -20.11
C ASN A 253 10.45 -5.28 -21.52
N GLU A 254 11.37 -6.10 -22.04
CA GLU A 254 11.24 -6.69 -23.38
C GLU A 254 10.17 -7.78 -23.45
N LYS A 255 9.63 -8.19 -22.29
CA LYS A 255 8.69 -9.31 -22.13
C LYS A 255 7.22 -8.89 -22.00
N ASN A 256 6.92 -7.58 -21.89
CA ASN A 256 5.59 -7.05 -21.52
C ASN A 256 5.03 -7.67 -20.22
N ASN A 257 5.89 -7.95 -19.24
CA ASN A 257 5.45 -8.36 -17.91
C ASN A 257 5.19 -7.11 -17.06
N LYS A 258 4.35 -7.19 -16.01
CA LYS A 258 4.29 -6.11 -15.02
C LYS A 258 5.43 -6.31 -14.02
N ASP A 259 6.33 -5.34 -13.92
CA ASP A 259 7.35 -5.34 -12.88
C ASP A 259 7.02 -4.28 -11.83
N ILE A 260 7.51 -4.47 -10.60
CA ILE A 260 7.43 -3.46 -9.53
C ILE A 260 8.16 -2.21 -10.00
N TRP A 261 7.45 -1.08 -10.01
CA TRP A 261 8.03 0.21 -10.33
C TRP A 261 7.97 1.15 -9.15
N ILE A 262 9.15 1.56 -8.67
CA ILE A 262 9.27 2.59 -7.65
C ILE A 262 9.82 3.86 -8.28
N LEU A 263 9.06 4.93 -8.14
CA LEU A 263 9.40 6.25 -8.64
C LEU A 263 9.57 7.21 -7.45
N ARG A 264 10.72 7.86 -7.34
CA ARG A 264 10.94 8.95 -6.38
C ARG A 264 11.04 10.27 -7.11
N LEU A 265 10.19 11.22 -6.74
CA LEU A 265 10.12 12.56 -7.30
C LEU A 265 10.49 13.62 -6.26
N SER A 266 10.97 14.77 -6.73
CA SER A 266 10.92 15.99 -5.92
C SER A 266 9.47 16.45 -5.73
N ASN A 267 9.24 17.38 -4.81
CA ASN A 267 7.95 18.05 -4.61
C ASN A 267 7.46 18.82 -5.87
N GLU A 268 8.35 19.20 -6.80
CA GLU A 268 8.00 19.76 -8.12
C GLU A 268 7.74 18.67 -9.20
N GLY A 269 7.77 17.40 -8.80
CA GLY A 269 7.53 16.27 -9.68
C GLY A 269 8.69 15.94 -10.62
N ASN A 270 9.92 16.38 -10.31
CA ASN A 270 11.10 16.01 -11.09
C ASN A 270 11.60 14.64 -10.63
N ILE A 271 11.99 13.78 -11.57
CA ILE A 271 12.50 12.44 -11.24
C ILE A 271 13.83 12.58 -10.48
N ILE A 272 13.86 12.11 -9.23
CA ILE A 272 15.10 11.93 -8.48
C ILE A 272 15.72 10.59 -8.87
N TRP A 273 14.92 9.53 -8.85
CA TRP A 273 15.28 8.23 -9.41
C TRP A 273 14.03 7.42 -9.76
N SER A 274 14.20 6.45 -10.64
CA SER A 274 13.17 5.51 -11.10
C SER A 274 13.81 4.13 -11.19
N LYS A 275 13.21 3.12 -10.55
CA LYS A 275 13.77 1.76 -10.52
C LYS A 275 12.68 0.70 -10.70
N LEU A 276 13.03 -0.32 -11.46
CA LEU A 276 12.24 -1.51 -11.67
C LEU A 276 12.83 -2.65 -10.82
N TYR A 277 11.94 -3.44 -10.23
CA TYR A 277 12.31 -4.67 -9.52
C TYR A 277 11.49 -5.79 -10.12
N ASP A 278 12.18 -6.68 -10.82
CA ASP A 278 11.63 -7.84 -11.52
C ASP A 278 12.00 -9.10 -10.73
N SER A 279 11.00 -9.85 -10.27
CA SER A 279 11.18 -11.15 -9.61
C SER A 279 11.33 -12.31 -10.61
N GLY A 280 11.11 -12.05 -11.90
CA GLY A 280 11.12 -12.97 -13.03
C GLY A 280 9.77 -13.07 -13.76
N PHE A 281 8.70 -12.51 -13.18
CA PHE A 281 7.30 -12.65 -13.61
C PHE A 281 6.46 -11.42 -13.23
N LEU A 282 5.12 -11.53 -13.27
CA LEU A 282 4.19 -10.45 -12.93
C LEU A 282 4.26 -10.14 -11.43
N ASP A 283 4.65 -8.91 -11.09
CA ASP A 283 4.68 -8.39 -9.73
C ASP A 283 3.66 -7.25 -9.55
N GLU A 284 2.87 -7.27 -8.48
CA GLU A 284 1.99 -6.15 -8.08
C GLU A 284 2.37 -5.62 -6.69
N ILE A 285 2.00 -4.36 -6.40
CA ILE A 285 2.26 -3.70 -5.12
C ILE A 285 0.95 -3.40 -4.43
N ASN A 286 0.82 -3.82 -3.17
CA ASN A 286 -0.35 -3.55 -2.33
C ASN A 286 -0.08 -2.58 -1.18
N ASP A 287 1.15 -2.44 -0.67
CA ASP A 287 1.46 -1.47 0.39
C ASP A 287 2.89 -0.96 0.28
N ILE A 288 3.08 0.30 0.70
CA ILE A 288 4.39 0.93 0.88
C ILE A 288 4.42 1.64 2.22
N LYS A 289 5.45 1.34 3.01
CA LYS A 289 5.73 2.03 4.28
C LYS A 289 7.15 2.54 4.31
N ILE A 290 7.32 3.71 4.90
CA ILE A 290 8.63 4.33 5.09
C ILE A 290 8.85 4.47 6.59
N LYS A 291 9.91 3.85 7.10
CA LYS A 291 10.33 3.93 8.51
C LYS A 291 11.85 3.83 8.57
N ASP A 292 12.47 4.58 9.47
CA ASP A 292 13.92 4.52 9.74
C ASP A 292 14.79 4.70 8.47
N GLN A 293 14.40 5.63 7.58
CA GLN A 293 15.07 5.87 6.29
C GLN A 293 15.12 4.63 5.37
N LYS A 294 14.14 3.73 5.49
CA LYS A 294 13.98 2.56 4.64
C LYS A 294 12.57 2.53 4.06
N ILE A 295 12.46 2.03 2.84
CA ILE A 295 11.21 1.82 2.12
C ILE A 295 10.90 0.33 2.18
N TYR A 296 9.71 -0.03 2.64
CA TYR A 296 9.22 -1.40 2.73
C TYR A 296 8.00 -1.53 1.83
N ILE A 297 8.01 -2.56 0.99
CA ILE A 297 7.00 -2.80 -0.03
C ILE A 297 6.51 -4.24 0.12
N THR A 298 5.22 -4.45 -0.04
CA THR A 298 4.64 -5.79 -0.17
C THR A 298 3.58 -5.81 -1.27
N GLY A 299 3.25 -7.02 -1.69
CA GLY A 299 2.27 -7.33 -2.71
C GLY A 299 2.34 -8.81 -2.99
N TYR A 300 2.23 -9.17 -4.25
CA TYR A 300 2.39 -10.54 -4.71
C TYR A 300 3.12 -10.59 -6.06
N SER A 301 3.74 -11.73 -6.31
CA SER A 301 4.47 -12.08 -7.54
C SER A 301 3.90 -13.38 -8.06
N ILE A 302 3.63 -13.51 -9.37
CA ILE A 302 3.30 -14.81 -9.94
C ILE A 302 4.59 -15.62 -10.08
N THR A 303 4.86 -16.65 -9.27
CA THR A 303 6.06 -17.48 -9.48
C THR A 303 5.76 -18.67 -10.40
N THR A 304 6.75 -19.57 -10.57
CA THR A 304 6.71 -20.63 -11.59
C THR A 304 5.46 -21.51 -11.45
N LYS A 305 4.58 -21.46 -12.47
CA LYS A 305 3.33 -22.25 -12.65
C LYS A 305 2.09 -21.76 -11.88
N ASN A 306 1.72 -20.48 -12.06
CA ASN A 306 0.40 -19.91 -11.76
C ASN A 306 0.05 -19.70 -10.28
N ASP A 307 1.02 -19.80 -9.38
CA ASP A 307 0.81 -19.46 -7.97
C ASP A 307 1.27 -18.01 -7.74
N GLU A 308 0.46 -17.20 -7.07
CA GLU A 308 0.85 -15.85 -6.61
C GLU A 308 1.53 -15.99 -5.24
N ASP A 309 2.74 -15.52 -5.08
CA ASP A 309 3.48 -15.55 -3.81
C ASP A 309 3.62 -14.14 -3.24
N SER A 310 3.35 -14.00 -1.96
CA SER A 310 3.55 -12.74 -1.27
C SER A 310 5.04 -12.43 -1.16
N TYR A 311 5.41 -11.15 -1.20
CA TYR A 311 6.80 -10.75 -1.04
C TYR A 311 6.97 -9.59 -0.07
N ILE A 312 8.20 -9.41 0.39
CA ILE A 312 8.63 -8.23 1.12
C ILE A 312 9.90 -7.70 0.48
N LEU A 313 9.84 -6.48 -0.05
CA LEU A 313 10.98 -5.77 -0.60
C LEU A 313 11.36 -4.61 0.32
N LYS A 314 12.62 -4.60 0.78
CA LYS A 314 13.21 -3.51 1.57
C LYS A 314 14.27 -2.79 0.75
N LEU A 315 14.14 -1.48 0.68
CA LEU A 315 15.05 -0.60 -0.04
C LEU A 315 15.59 0.49 0.88
N ASN A 316 16.78 0.99 0.55
CA ASN A 316 17.23 2.28 1.07
C ASN A 316 16.56 3.45 0.29
N LEU A 317 16.75 4.68 0.75
CA LEU A 317 16.15 5.88 0.13
C LEU A 317 16.67 6.21 -1.30
N LYS A 318 17.72 5.54 -1.76
CA LYS A 318 18.24 5.60 -3.14
C LYS A 318 17.66 4.47 -4.02
N GLY A 319 16.72 3.68 -3.48
CA GLY A 319 16.13 2.52 -4.14
C GLY A 319 17.12 1.37 -4.33
N GLU A 320 18.20 1.29 -3.56
CA GLU A 320 19.08 0.11 -3.59
C GLU A 320 18.47 -0.96 -2.69
N LYS A 321 18.47 -2.21 -3.17
CA LYS A 321 17.88 -3.35 -2.47
C LYS A 321 18.73 -3.71 -1.25
N ASP A 322 18.13 -3.66 -0.07
CA ASP A 322 18.73 -4.17 1.16
C ASP A 322 18.33 -5.63 1.38
N TYR A 323 17.07 -5.98 1.09
CA TYR A 323 16.49 -7.29 1.34
C TYR A 323 15.29 -7.55 0.41
N LEU A 324 15.12 -8.80 -0.01
CA LEU A 324 13.92 -9.29 -0.68
C LEU A 324 13.62 -10.67 -0.13
N ASP A 325 12.42 -10.82 0.45
CA ASP A 325 11.82 -12.13 0.71
C ASP A 325 10.84 -12.44 -0.41
N LEU A 326 11.07 -13.55 -1.11
CA LEU A 326 10.07 -14.21 -1.92
C LEU A 326 9.66 -15.41 -1.11
N SER A 327 8.69 -15.21 -0.24
CA SER A 327 8.25 -16.27 0.63
C SER A 327 7.42 -17.24 -0.22
N ASN A 328 8.07 -18.31 -0.68
CA ASN A 328 7.45 -19.42 -1.41
C ASN A 328 6.60 -20.24 -0.45
N PHE A 329 5.46 -19.68 -0.04
CA PHE A 329 4.48 -20.42 0.74
C PHE A 329 3.69 -21.33 -0.20
N LEU A 330 3.19 -22.46 0.30
CA LEU A 330 2.45 -23.40 -0.55
C LEU A 330 1.05 -22.82 -0.84
N GLY A 331 0.80 -22.39 -2.07
CA GLY A 331 -0.50 -21.88 -2.53
C GLY A 331 -0.39 -20.48 -3.13
N THR A 332 -1.53 -19.81 -3.32
CA THR A 332 -1.57 -18.40 -3.72
C THR A 332 -1.61 -17.55 -2.45
N ASP A 333 -0.55 -16.82 -2.12
CA ASP A 333 -0.42 -15.92 -0.97
C ASP A 333 -0.32 -14.46 -1.45
N ILE A 334 -1.16 -13.58 -0.89
CA ILE A 334 -1.18 -12.15 -1.21
C ILE A 334 -0.83 -11.34 0.04
N GLY A 335 0.23 -10.55 -0.06
CA GLY A 335 0.58 -9.54 0.94
C GLY A 335 -0.22 -8.26 0.72
N ASN A 336 -1.05 -7.85 1.68
CA ASN A 336 -1.87 -6.63 1.57
C ASN A 336 -1.38 -5.47 2.44
N SER A 337 -0.81 -5.75 3.61
CA SER A 337 -0.38 -4.70 4.54
C SER A 337 0.79 -5.13 5.41
N LEU A 338 1.64 -4.14 5.74
CA LEU A 338 2.85 -4.34 6.55
C LEU A 338 2.75 -3.68 7.93
N ILE A 339 3.32 -4.27 8.98
CA ILE A 339 3.64 -3.54 10.22
C ILE A 339 5.15 -3.55 10.41
N ILE A 340 5.74 -2.38 10.67
CA ILE A 340 7.17 -2.24 10.97
C ILE A 340 7.33 -1.85 12.44
N ASP A 341 7.66 -2.84 13.25
CA ASP A 341 8.11 -2.67 14.64
C ASP A 341 9.64 -2.57 14.67
N ASP A 342 10.23 -2.25 15.82
CA ASP A 342 11.67 -1.98 15.95
C ASP A 342 12.53 -3.19 15.57
N LYS A 343 12.09 -4.39 15.95
CA LYS A 343 12.76 -5.67 15.64
C LYS A 343 11.93 -6.62 14.78
N LYS A 344 10.68 -6.27 14.51
CA LYS A 344 9.71 -7.17 13.87
C LYS A 344 9.14 -6.54 12.62
N LEU A 345 8.94 -7.36 11.60
CA LEU A 345 8.16 -7.03 10.43
C LEU A 345 6.97 -7.98 10.38
N ILE A 346 5.78 -7.46 10.11
CA ILE A 346 4.58 -8.28 9.99
C ILE A 346 4.05 -8.11 8.59
N LEU A 347 3.87 -9.22 7.92
CA LEU A 347 3.12 -9.29 6.69
C LEU A 347 1.72 -9.80 6.99
N SER A 348 0.72 -9.15 6.41
CA SER A 348 -0.67 -9.54 6.56
C SER A 348 -1.41 -9.44 5.24
N GLY A 349 -2.32 -10.38 5.01
CA GLY A 349 -3.11 -10.46 3.80
C GLY A 349 -3.97 -11.71 3.78
N PHE A 350 -3.94 -12.46 2.70
CA PHE A 350 -4.76 -13.66 2.56
C PHE A 350 -4.08 -14.69 1.64
N PHE A 351 -4.54 -15.93 1.72
CA PHE A 351 -4.14 -16.98 0.80
C PHE A 351 -5.36 -17.68 0.21
N VAL A 352 -5.23 -18.21 -0.99
CA VAL A 352 -6.26 -19.00 -1.67
C VAL A 352 -5.85 -20.47 -1.59
N SER A 353 -6.66 -21.26 -0.89
CA SER A 353 -6.43 -22.71 -0.80
C SER A 353 -7.14 -23.44 -1.95
N SER A 354 -6.41 -24.34 -2.64
CA SER A 354 -7.00 -25.36 -3.50
C SER A 354 -7.12 -26.68 -2.74
N LYS A 355 -8.32 -27.23 -2.59
CA LYS A 355 -8.50 -28.66 -2.22
C LYS A 355 -8.58 -29.50 -3.50
N ASN A 356 -8.01 -30.71 -3.46
CA ASN A 356 -7.89 -31.59 -4.63
C ASN A 356 -9.21 -31.91 -5.35
N SER A 357 -9.11 -31.91 -6.68
CA SER A 357 -9.95 -32.44 -7.78
C SER A 357 -11.47 -32.24 -7.80
N GLU A 358 -12.14 -32.01 -6.68
CA GLU A 358 -13.58 -31.70 -6.64
C GLU A 358 -13.81 -30.73 -5.46
N GLU A 359 -14.33 -29.53 -5.72
CA GLU A 359 -14.87 -28.54 -4.75
C GLU A 359 -14.01 -27.35 -4.25
N THR A 360 -14.65 -26.18 -4.37
CA THR A 360 -14.50 -24.86 -3.72
C THR A 360 -13.09 -24.35 -3.34
N THR A 361 -12.66 -23.29 -4.02
CA THR A 361 -11.59 -22.39 -3.58
C THR A 361 -12.05 -21.58 -2.36
N GLY A 362 -11.31 -21.64 -1.25
CA GLY A 362 -11.53 -20.78 -0.09
C GLY A 362 -10.44 -19.70 0.01
N ILE A 363 -10.83 -18.47 0.32
CA ILE A 363 -9.90 -17.37 0.64
C ILE A 363 -9.83 -17.20 2.16
N ASP A 364 -8.62 -17.35 2.69
CA ASP A 364 -8.33 -17.40 4.12
C ASP A 364 -7.34 -16.30 4.52
N SER A 365 -7.53 -15.71 5.70
CA SER A 365 -6.64 -14.64 6.17
C SER A 365 -5.27 -15.16 6.60
N LEU A 366 -4.23 -14.38 6.31
CA LEU A 366 -2.82 -14.70 6.56
C LEU A 366 -2.14 -13.62 7.39
N ILE A 367 -1.44 -14.02 8.45
CA ILE A 367 -0.51 -13.15 9.18
C ILE A 367 0.79 -13.90 9.37
N ILE A 368 1.90 -13.25 9.03
CA ILE A 368 3.26 -13.77 9.18
C ILE A 368 4.07 -12.76 9.98
N LEU A 369 4.60 -13.20 11.11
CA LEU A 369 5.53 -12.41 11.91
C LEU A 369 6.97 -12.79 11.60
N LEU A 370 7.78 -11.81 11.24
CA LEU A 370 9.19 -11.96 10.90
C LEU A 370 10.07 -11.21 11.90
N ASN A 371 11.05 -11.89 12.50
CA ASN A 371 12.06 -11.26 13.35
C ASN A 371 13.29 -10.87 12.56
N ARG A 372 13.83 -9.68 12.84
CA ARG A 372 15.18 -9.27 12.42
C ARG A 372 16.21 -10.01 13.26
N LYS A 373 17.11 -10.76 12.61
CA LYS A 373 18.30 -11.34 13.27
C LYS A 373 19.42 -10.34 13.42
#